data_AF-A0A2W4M7P8-F1
#
_entry.id   AF-A0A2W4M7P8-F1
#
_cell.length_a   1.000
_cell.length_b   1.000
_cell.length_c   1.000
_cell.angle_alpha   90.00
_cell.angle_beta   90.00
_cell.angle_gamma   90.00
#
_symmetry.space_group_name_H-M   'P 1'
#
loop_
_entity.id
_entity.type
_entity.pdbx_description
1 polymer ?
#
loop_
_entity_poly.entity_id
_entity_poly.type
_entity_poly.pdbx_seq_one_letter_code
_entity_poly.pdbx_strand_id
1 'polypeptide(L)'
;SLLNSLSGLAAAAAGFVVGNNALIIGGALVGSAGLILTFLMTEAMNRTLGNVLFSGFGAVAAGASSTEQKSVNTADATDVAIALAYAERVMIIPGYGLAVAQAQYAVRDLARALEERGVTVYYAIHPVAGRMPGHMNVLLAEADVPYEKLLDLEQADPQLPQTDAVLVLGANDVVNPSARDDPSSPIYGMPILNADHARRVIVVKRSLSPGFAGIDNPLFYKENTLMYFADVKQALEEILAALGEV
;
A
#
# COMPACT_ATOMS: atom_id res chain seq x y z
N SER A 1 16.90 4.25 2.46
CA SER A 1 17.26 4.27 3.89
C SER A 1 18.74 3.96 4.13
N LEU A 2 19.31 2.88 3.57
CA LEU A 2 20.71 2.50 3.80
C LEU A 2 21.74 3.63 3.58
N LEU A 3 21.65 4.38 2.48
CA LEU A 3 22.55 5.51 2.22
C LEU A 3 22.43 6.63 3.27
N ASN A 4 21.24 6.81 3.86
CA ASN A 4 21.02 7.76 4.95
C ASN A 4 21.70 7.30 6.26
N SER A 5 21.80 5.98 6.48
CA SER A 5 22.63 5.48 7.57
C SER A 5 24.12 5.71 7.31
N LEU A 6 24.58 5.41 6.08
CA LEU A 6 25.98 5.55 5.72
C LEU A 6 26.45 7.02 5.79
N SER A 7 25.59 7.98 5.45
CA SER A 7 25.89 9.40 5.63
C SER A 7 26.04 9.78 7.12
N GLY A 8 25.21 9.22 8.00
CA GLY A 8 25.36 9.38 9.46
C GLY A 8 26.67 8.79 9.97
N LEU A 9 27.01 7.56 9.58
CA LEU A 9 28.28 6.93 9.95
C LEU A 9 29.49 7.69 9.41
N ALA A 10 29.42 8.23 8.19
CA ALA A 10 30.47 9.07 7.62
C ALA A 10 30.63 10.38 8.41
N ALA A 11 29.53 11.01 8.83
CA ALA A 11 29.56 12.20 9.68
C ALA A 11 30.19 11.91 11.05
N ALA A 12 29.88 10.74 11.64
CA ALA A 12 30.51 10.32 12.89
C ALA A 12 32.01 10.09 12.74
N ALA A 13 32.44 9.43 11.65
CA ALA A 13 33.85 9.23 11.33
C ALA A 13 34.58 10.57 11.12
N ALA A 14 33.98 11.52 10.39
CA ALA A 14 34.52 12.87 10.25
C ALA A 14 34.62 13.57 11.62
N GLY A 15 33.63 13.38 12.50
CA GLY A 15 33.64 13.87 13.87
C GLY A 15 34.84 13.39 14.69
N PHE A 16 35.23 12.13 14.56
CA PHE A 16 36.46 11.60 15.18
C PHE A 16 37.72 12.27 14.62
N VAL A 17 37.79 12.52 13.31
CA VAL A 17 38.96 13.16 12.68
C VAL A 17 39.17 14.59 13.17
N VAL A 18 38.09 15.35 13.36
CA VAL A 18 38.16 16.76 13.78
C VAL A 18 37.98 16.96 15.29
N GLY A 19 37.81 15.88 16.07
CA GLY A 19 37.61 15.92 17.52
C GLY A 19 36.30 16.60 17.96
N ASN A 20 35.24 16.52 17.14
CA ASN A 20 33.96 17.17 17.42
C ASN A 20 32.91 16.17 17.93
N ASN A 21 32.63 16.22 19.23
CA ASN A 21 31.65 15.34 19.89
C ASN A 21 30.23 15.47 19.33
N ALA A 22 29.81 16.66 18.87
CA ALA A 22 28.48 16.85 18.30
C ALA A 22 28.33 16.09 16.98
N LEU A 23 29.38 16.09 16.14
CA LEU A 23 29.39 15.31 14.89
C LEU A 23 29.41 13.80 15.15
N ILE A 24 30.18 13.36 16.16
CA ILE A 24 30.23 11.95 16.55
C ILE A 24 28.85 11.47 17.00
N ILE A 25 28.24 12.19 17.94
CA ILE A 25 26.94 11.82 18.54
C ILE A 25 25.83 11.93 17.49
N GLY A 26 25.75 13.04 16.76
CA GLY A 26 24.74 13.27 15.72
C GLY A 26 24.86 12.26 14.57
N GLY A 27 26.08 12.00 14.10
CA GLY A 27 26.33 11.01 13.06
C GLY A 27 25.99 9.58 13.50
N ALA A 28 26.35 9.19 14.72
CA ALA A 28 26.01 7.88 15.27
C ALA A 28 24.50 7.68 15.37
N LEU A 29 23.76 8.69 15.84
CA LEU A 29 22.30 8.66 15.98
C LEU A 29 21.60 8.53 14.63
N VAL A 30 22.01 9.32 13.63
CA VAL A 30 21.48 9.22 12.26
C VAL A 30 21.83 7.86 11.64
N GLY A 31 23.08 7.42 11.85
CA GLY A 31 23.58 6.13 11.38
C GLY A 31 22.76 4.96 11.90
N SER A 32 22.52 4.91 13.22
CA SER A 32 21.73 3.84 13.86
C SER A 32 20.26 3.89 13.43
N ALA A 33 19.64 5.07 13.39
CA ALA A 33 18.24 5.21 12.98
C ALA A 33 18.02 4.74 11.53
N GLY A 34 18.93 5.10 10.63
CA GLY A 34 18.88 4.65 9.24
C GLY A 34 19.06 3.13 9.09
N LEU A 35 19.92 2.50 9.90
CA LEU A 35 20.08 1.03 9.87
C LEU A 35 18.82 0.33 10.36
N ILE A 36 18.28 0.75 11.51
CA ILE A 36 17.06 0.18 12.07
C ILE A 36 15.92 0.28 11.04
N LEU A 37 15.72 1.47 10.46
CA LEU A 37 14.71 1.66 9.43
C LEU A 37 14.96 0.78 8.19
N THR A 38 16.22 0.60 7.79
CA THR A 38 16.57 -0.30 6.68
C THR A 38 16.19 -1.75 7.02
N PHE A 39 16.48 -2.23 8.23
CA PHE A 39 16.11 -3.58 8.66
C PHE A 39 14.60 -3.79 8.67
N LEU A 40 13.86 -2.85 9.27
CA LEU A 40 12.39 -2.91 9.30
C LEU A 40 11.78 -2.92 7.89
N MET A 41 12.33 -2.13 6.95
CA MET A 41 11.88 -2.18 5.55
C MET A 41 12.17 -3.53 4.90
N THR A 42 13.36 -4.09 5.11
CA THR A 42 13.73 -5.38 4.51
C THR A 42 12.89 -6.53 5.08
N GLU A 43 12.59 -6.50 6.37
CA GLU A 43 11.70 -7.44 7.04
C GLU A 43 10.26 -7.33 6.52
N ALA A 44 9.74 -6.10 6.37
CA ALA A 44 8.41 -5.87 5.81
C ALA A 44 8.27 -6.28 4.33
N MET A 45 9.38 -6.39 3.60
CA MET A 45 9.42 -6.94 2.23
C MET A 45 9.65 -8.46 2.19
N ASN A 46 9.86 -9.10 3.34
CA ASN A 46 10.38 -10.46 3.47
C ASN A 46 11.62 -10.74 2.59
N ARG A 47 12.56 -9.78 2.56
CA ARG A 47 13.82 -9.89 1.80
C ARG A 47 14.99 -9.53 2.68
N THR A 48 16.11 -10.25 2.58
CA THR A 48 17.33 -9.85 3.31
C THR A 48 17.98 -8.62 2.68
N LEU A 49 18.75 -7.86 3.46
CA LEU A 49 19.50 -6.70 2.94
C LEU A 49 20.44 -7.07 1.78
N GLY A 50 21.10 -8.23 1.86
CA GLY A 50 21.93 -8.75 0.77
C GLY A 50 21.10 -8.99 -0.50
N ASN A 51 19.93 -9.62 -0.36
CA ASN A 51 19.03 -9.83 -1.49
C ASN A 51 18.51 -8.51 -2.07
N VAL A 52 18.31 -7.47 -1.28
CA VAL A 52 17.89 -6.15 -1.81
C VAL A 52 19.05 -5.47 -2.56
N LEU A 53 20.27 -5.53 -2.05
CA LEU A 53 21.45 -4.91 -2.65
C LEU A 53 21.95 -5.62 -3.92
N PHE A 54 21.83 -6.95 -3.95
CA PHE A 54 22.40 -7.78 -5.01
C PHE A 54 21.36 -8.47 -5.91
N SER A 55 20.05 -8.25 -5.71
CA SER A 55 18.98 -8.86 -6.54
C SER A 55 19.04 -8.51 -8.03
N GLY A 56 19.83 -7.52 -8.45
CA GLY A 56 20.12 -7.24 -9.86
C GLY A 56 21.35 -7.96 -10.43
N PHE A 57 22.23 -8.52 -9.58
CA PHE A 57 23.42 -9.27 -9.98
C PHE A 57 23.06 -10.76 -10.09
N GLY A 58 22.58 -11.18 -11.27
CA GLY A 58 22.35 -12.59 -11.58
C GLY A 58 20.89 -13.06 -11.52
N ALA A 59 19.92 -12.15 -11.46
CA ALA A 59 18.52 -12.52 -11.68
C ALA A 59 18.33 -12.98 -13.14
N VAL A 60 18.32 -14.30 -13.33
CA VAL A 60 17.73 -14.92 -14.52
C VAL A 60 16.26 -14.51 -14.52
N ALA A 61 15.81 -13.84 -15.57
CA ALA A 61 14.41 -13.47 -15.74
C ALA A 61 13.55 -14.72 -15.53
N ALA A 62 12.83 -14.77 -14.41
CA ALA A 62 11.79 -15.77 -14.23
C ALA A 62 10.79 -15.53 -15.35
N GLY A 63 10.63 -16.55 -16.22
CA GLY A 63 9.83 -16.47 -17.42
C GLY A 63 8.43 -15.97 -17.09
N ALA A 64 7.95 -15.02 -17.89
CA ALA A 64 6.55 -14.64 -17.90
C ALA A 64 5.72 -15.91 -18.14
N SER A 65 5.08 -16.42 -17.10
CA SER A 65 4.06 -17.45 -17.26
C SER A 65 2.94 -16.81 -18.09
N SER A 66 2.68 -17.40 -19.26
CA SER A 66 1.63 -17.02 -20.19
C SER A 66 0.33 -16.73 -19.43
N THR A 67 -0.08 -15.46 -19.43
CA THR A 67 -1.35 -15.03 -18.89
C THR A 67 -2.43 -15.62 -19.78
N GLU A 68 -3.02 -16.74 -19.36
CA GLU A 68 -4.37 -17.08 -19.81
C GLU A 68 -5.25 -15.85 -19.58
N GLN A 69 -6.08 -15.52 -20.55
CA GLN A 69 -6.94 -14.35 -20.55
C GLN A 69 -8.08 -14.57 -19.53
N LYS A 70 -7.73 -14.49 -18.24
CA LYS A 70 -8.66 -14.64 -17.13
C LYS A 70 -9.60 -13.45 -17.11
N SER A 71 -10.89 -13.74 -17.07
CA SER A 71 -11.93 -12.71 -17.03
C SER A 71 -11.88 -11.98 -15.69
N VAL A 72 -12.07 -10.66 -15.72
CA VAL A 72 -12.16 -9.81 -14.54
C VAL A 72 -13.56 -9.23 -14.45
N ASN A 73 -14.11 -9.16 -13.25
CA ASN A 73 -15.39 -8.48 -13.04
C ASN A 73 -15.14 -6.97 -13.03
N THR A 74 -15.69 -6.25 -13.98
CA THR A 74 -15.56 -4.79 -14.05
C THR A 74 -16.73 -4.10 -13.36
N ALA A 75 -16.46 -2.94 -12.76
CA ALA A 75 -17.46 -2.07 -12.17
C ALA A 75 -17.28 -0.64 -12.66
N ASP A 76 -18.38 0.11 -12.66
CA ASP A 76 -18.37 1.55 -12.86
C ASP A 76 -18.51 2.32 -11.53
N ALA A 77 -18.52 3.65 -11.61
CA ALA A 77 -18.67 4.50 -10.42
C ALA A 77 -19.99 4.27 -9.67
N THR A 78 -21.07 3.95 -10.39
CA THR A 78 -22.41 3.73 -9.83
C THR A 78 -22.44 2.42 -9.05
N ASP A 79 -21.90 1.35 -9.62
CA ASP A 79 -21.79 0.04 -8.97
C ASP A 79 -20.99 0.16 -7.66
N VAL A 80 -19.89 0.91 -7.69
CA VAL A 80 -19.05 1.15 -6.52
C VAL A 80 -19.78 2.00 -5.49
N ALA A 81 -20.44 3.07 -5.89
CA ALA A 81 -21.21 3.92 -4.98
C ALA A 81 -22.34 3.15 -4.30
N ILE A 82 -23.06 2.29 -5.03
CA ILE A 82 -24.09 1.40 -4.47
C ILE A 82 -23.47 0.44 -3.45
N ALA A 83 -22.35 -0.21 -3.80
CA ALA A 83 -21.67 -1.12 -2.89
C ALA A 83 -21.22 -0.44 -1.59
N LEU A 84 -20.76 0.82 -1.67
CA LEU A 84 -20.35 1.61 -0.51
C LEU A 84 -21.54 2.17 0.29
N ALA A 85 -22.65 2.51 -0.36
CA ALA A 85 -23.84 3.07 0.30
C ALA A 85 -24.54 2.07 1.22
N TYR A 86 -24.47 0.76 0.90
CA TYR A 86 -25.05 -0.32 1.71
C TYR A 86 -24.04 -0.98 2.65
N ALA A 87 -22.80 -0.51 2.70
CA ALA A 87 -21.77 -1.04 3.60
C ALA A 87 -21.90 -0.41 4.99
N GLU A 88 -21.74 -1.20 6.06
CA GLU A 88 -21.64 -0.66 7.42
C GLU A 88 -20.18 -0.38 7.78
N ARG A 89 -19.26 -1.17 7.23
CA ARG A 89 -17.82 -1.03 7.44
C ARG A 89 -17.07 -1.02 6.11
N VAL A 90 -16.32 0.06 5.88
CA VAL A 90 -15.47 0.25 4.70
C VAL A 90 -14.02 0.37 5.13
N MET A 91 -13.14 -0.36 4.44
CA MET A 91 -11.70 -0.25 4.65
C MET A 91 -10.99 0.20 3.38
N ILE A 92 -10.24 1.28 3.48
CA ILE A 92 -9.51 1.88 2.36
C ILE A 92 -8.06 1.42 2.44
N ILE A 93 -7.56 0.83 1.36
CA ILE A 93 -6.15 0.41 1.23
C ILE A 93 -5.45 1.35 0.24
N PRO A 94 -4.77 2.41 0.72
CA PRO A 94 -4.05 3.32 -0.15
C PRO A 94 -2.75 2.69 -0.66
N GLY A 95 -2.49 2.85 -1.95
CA GLY A 95 -1.25 2.43 -2.59
C GLY A 95 -0.53 3.58 -3.30
N TYR A 96 0.54 3.24 -4.02
CA TYR A 96 1.34 4.24 -4.74
C TYR A 96 0.53 5.01 -5.79
N GLY A 97 -0.49 4.39 -6.39
CA GLY A 97 -1.34 5.08 -7.37
C GLY A 97 -2.10 6.27 -6.76
N LEU A 98 -2.46 6.23 -5.48
CA LEU A 98 -3.09 7.37 -4.79
C LEU A 98 -2.12 8.57 -4.69
N ALA A 99 -0.85 8.31 -4.39
CA ALA A 99 0.19 9.34 -4.36
C ALA A 99 0.46 9.93 -5.75
N VAL A 100 0.52 9.09 -6.79
CA VAL A 100 0.75 9.54 -8.18
C VAL A 100 -0.41 10.43 -8.65
N ALA A 101 -1.64 10.09 -8.30
CA ALA A 101 -2.83 10.84 -8.68
C ALA A 101 -3.07 12.08 -7.81
N GLN A 102 -2.30 12.28 -6.73
CA GLN A 102 -2.53 13.34 -5.73
C GLN A 102 -3.97 13.34 -5.20
N ALA A 103 -4.45 12.14 -4.86
CA ALA A 103 -5.85 11.90 -4.53
C ALA A 103 -6.13 11.83 -3.01
N GLN A 104 -5.19 12.27 -2.16
CA GLN A 104 -5.31 12.23 -0.70
C GLN A 104 -6.48 13.06 -0.17
N TYR A 105 -6.80 14.20 -0.80
CA TYR A 105 -7.97 15.00 -0.44
C TYR A 105 -9.28 14.36 -0.92
N ALA A 106 -9.30 13.80 -2.13
CA ALA A 106 -10.47 13.13 -2.69
C ALA A 106 -10.87 11.89 -1.87
N VAL A 107 -9.91 11.11 -1.40
CA VAL A 107 -10.20 9.93 -0.56
C VAL A 107 -10.74 10.33 0.82
N ARG A 108 -10.26 11.45 1.37
CA ARG A 108 -10.81 12.00 2.63
C ARG A 108 -12.24 12.49 2.44
N ASP A 109 -12.51 13.21 1.36
CA ASP A 109 -13.84 13.74 1.10
C ASP A 109 -14.85 12.61 0.89
N LEU A 110 -14.45 11.52 0.20
CA LEU A 110 -15.24 10.29 0.12
C LEU A 110 -15.46 9.64 1.49
N ALA A 111 -14.41 9.48 2.30
CA ALA A 111 -14.52 8.91 3.64
C ALA A 111 -15.46 9.73 4.53
N ARG A 112 -15.37 11.06 4.48
CA ARG A 112 -16.28 11.95 5.23
C ARG A 112 -17.73 11.78 4.78
N ALA A 113 -17.98 11.71 3.47
CA ALA A 113 -19.34 11.50 2.94
C ALA A 113 -19.93 10.14 3.38
N LEU A 114 -19.12 9.10 3.49
CA LEU A 114 -19.52 7.79 4.03
C LEU A 114 -19.80 7.87 5.54
N GLU A 115 -18.95 8.55 6.29
CA GLU A 115 -19.11 8.72 7.74
C GLU A 115 -20.35 9.56 8.11
N GLU A 116 -20.68 10.58 7.30
CA GLU A 116 -21.93 11.34 7.44
C GLU A 116 -23.18 10.46 7.28
N ARG A 117 -23.05 9.33 6.56
CA ARG A 117 -24.09 8.30 6.41
C ARG A 117 -24.06 7.23 7.50
N GLY A 118 -23.14 7.35 8.48
CA GLY A 118 -22.98 6.40 9.58
C GLY A 118 -22.11 5.19 9.27
N VAL A 119 -21.43 5.16 8.11
CA VAL A 119 -20.51 4.09 7.74
C VAL A 119 -19.20 4.24 8.52
N THR A 120 -18.68 3.14 9.05
CA THR A 120 -17.37 3.14 9.72
C THR A 120 -16.26 3.01 8.69
N VAL A 121 -15.40 4.02 8.58
CA VAL A 121 -14.29 4.04 7.61
C VAL A 121 -12.93 3.96 8.32
N TYR A 122 -12.10 3.01 7.90
CA TYR A 122 -10.70 2.86 8.33
C TYR A 122 -9.75 2.84 7.14
N TYR A 123 -8.50 3.24 7.37
CA TYR A 123 -7.42 3.16 6.39
C TYR A 123 -6.42 2.09 6.82
N ALA A 124 -6.24 1.07 6.00
CA ALA A 124 -5.27 0.01 6.27
C ALA A 124 -3.96 0.31 5.55
N ILE A 125 -2.91 0.59 6.32
CA ILE A 125 -1.62 1.05 5.80
C ILE A 125 -0.62 -0.09 5.80
N HIS A 126 -0.17 -0.47 4.61
CA HIS A 126 0.94 -1.39 4.48
C HIS A 126 2.28 -0.68 4.77
N PRO A 127 3.21 -1.24 5.56
CA PRO A 127 4.49 -0.58 5.91
C PRO A 127 5.33 -0.16 4.70
N VAL A 128 5.26 -0.93 3.61
CA VAL A 128 5.95 -0.64 2.34
C VAL A 128 5.05 -0.06 1.25
N ALA A 129 3.84 0.42 1.59
CA ALA A 129 3.00 1.13 0.62
C ALA A 129 3.69 2.40 0.12
N GLY A 130 3.81 2.54 -1.19
CA GLY A 130 4.38 3.72 -1.84
C GLY A 130 5.84 3.57 -2.29
N ARG A 131 6.66 4.53 -1.90
CA ARG A 131 8.06 4.71 -2.37
C ARG A 131 9.02 5.22 -1.28
N MET A 132 8.49 5.57 -0.10
CA MET A 132 9.25 5.94 1.09
C MET A 132 8.58 5.30 2.31
N PRO A 133 9.32 4.99 3.38
CA PRO A 133 8.71 4.60 4.65
C PRO A 133 7.68 5.62 5.11
N GLY A 134 6.51 5.15 5.53
CA GLY A 134 5.43 6.01 5.99
C GLY A 134 4.85 6.94 4.92
N HIS A 135 5.06 6.65 3.62
CA HIS A 135 4.57 7.51 2.53
C HIS A 135 3.07 7.79 2.68
N MET A 136 2.27 6.75 2.90
CA MET A 136 0.82 6.90 3.01
C MET A 136 0.41 7.65 4.28
N ASN A 137 1.09 7.40 5.41
CA ASN A 137 0.82 8.11 6.67
C ASN A 137 1.01 9.62 6.51
N VAL A 138 2.09 10.04 5.85
CA VAL A 138 2.37 11.47 5.62
C VAL A 138 1.34 12.09 4.67
N LEU A 139 0.99 11.42 3.57
CA LEU A 139 0.00 11.93 2.62
C LEU A 139 -1.40 12.04 3.23
N LEU A 140 -1.81 11.07 4.03
CA LEU A 140 -3.12 11.12 4.70
C LEU A 140 -3.14 12.14 5.85
N ALA A 141 -2.02 12.31 6.56
CA ALA A 141 -1.87 13.37 7.54
C ALA A 141 -1.92 14.76 6.89
N GLU A 142 -1.32 14.94 5.70
CA GLU A 142 -1.43 16.19 4.93
C GLU A 142 -2.89 16.50 4.56
N ALA A 143 -3.68 15.46 4.26
CA ALA A 143 -5.10 15.60 4.01
C ALA A 143 -5.94 15.84 5.27
N ASP A 144 -5.35 15.86 6.47
CA ASP A 144 -6.06 15.99 7.77
C ASP A 144 -6.92 14.76 8.11
N VAL A 145 -6.45 13.56 7.76
CA VAL A 145 -7.07 12.30 8.21
C VAL A 145 -6.65 11.99 9.65
N PRO A 146 -7.59 11.72 10.58
CA PRO A 146 -7.26 11.38 11.95
C PRO A 146 -6.39 10.12 12.06
N TYR A 147 -5.31 10.20 12.84
CA TYR A 147 -4.39 9.08 13.06
C TYR A 147 -5.06 7.82 13.62
N GLU A 148 -6.13 7.97 14.40
CA GLU A 148 -6.89 6.84 14.98
C GLU A 148 -7.57 5.97 13.91
N LYS A 149 -7.78 6.52 12.72
CA LYS A 149 -8.34 5.78 11.57
C LYS A 149 -7.27 5.10 10.72
N LEU A 150 -5.99 5.41 10.95
CA LEU A 150 -4.86 4.81 10.26
C LEU A 150 -4.46 3.54 11.02
N LEU A 151 -4.84 2.40 10.49
CA LEU A 151 -4.54 1.09 11.06
C LEU A 151 -3.28 0.53 10.39
N ASP A 152 -2.33 0.08 11.20
CA ASP A 152 -1.20 -0.70 10.73
C ASP A 152 -1.65 -2.12 10.33
N LEU A 153 -0.78 -2.88 9.65
CA LEU A 153 -1.11 -4.20 9.10
C LEU A 153 -1.67 -5.14 10.17
N GLU A 154 -1.04 -5.24 11.34
CA GLU A 154 -1.46 -6.14 12.41
C GLU A 154 -2.83 -5.76 13.02
N GLN A 155 -3.22 -4.49 12.89
CA GLN A 155 -4.50 -3.96 13.39
C GLN A 155 -5.61 -4.09 12.34
N ALA A 156 -5.28 -3.91 11.07
CA ALA A 156 -6.21 -3.95 9.95
C ALA A 156 -6.65 -5.38 9.60
N ASP A 157 -5.70 -6.32 9.51
CA ASP A 157 -5.97 -7.68 9.03
C ASP A 157 -7.05 -8.45 9.81
N PRO A 158 -7.08 -8.41 11.16
CA PRO A 158 -8.14 -9.06 11.94
C PRO A 158 -9.55 -8.49 11.70
N GLN A 159 -9.64 -7.30 11.11
CA GLN A 159 -10.90 -6.60 10.85
C GLN A 159 -11.43 -6.83 9.42
N LEU A 160 -10.56 -7.25 8.48
CA LEU A 160 -10.93 -7.50 7.08
C LEU A 160 -12.05 -8.53 6.91
N PRO A 161 -12.10 -9.67 7.64
CA PRO A 161 -13.21 -10.63 7.53
C PRO A 161 -14.58 -10.05 7.94
N GLN A 162 -14.58 -8.96 8.69
CA GLN A 162 -15.78 -8.28 9.21
C GLN A 162 -16.12 -7.02 8.39
N THR A 163 -15.37 -6.77 7.32
CA THR A 163 -15.49 -5.56 6.49
C THR A 163 -16.37 -5.86 5.27
N ASP A 164 -17.38 -5.02 5.05
CA ASP A 164 -18.33 -5.20 3.96
C ASP A 164 -17.71 -4.86 2.60
N ALA A 165 -16.98 -3.74 2.53
CA ALA A 165 -16.32 -3.30 1.31
C ALA A 165 -14.90 -2.81 1.57
N VAL A 166 -13.95 -3.31 0.78
CA VAL A 166 -12.57 -2.84 0.75
C VAL A 166 -12.34 -2.06 -0.52
N LEU A 167 -11.82 -0.84 -0.40
CA LEU A 167 -11.45 0.02 -1.53
C LEU A 167 -9.93 0.08 -1.66
N VAL A 168 -9.38 -0.66 -2.63
CA VAL A 168 -7.94 -0.69 -2.93
C VAL A 168 -7.61 0.41 -3.95
N LEU A 169 -6.86 1.42 -3.51
CA LEU A 169 -6.60 2.63 -4.30
C LEU A 169 -5.16 2.63 -4.82
N GLY A 170 -4.97 2.08 -6.02
CA GLY A 170 -3.65 2.09 -6.67
C GLY A 170 -2.59 1.26 -5.94
N ALA A 171 -3.02 0.25 -5.16
CA ALA A 171 -2.16 -0.77 -4.56
C ALA A 171 -2.17 -2.04 -5.43
N ASN A 172 -1.06 -2.78 -5.45
CA ASN A 172 -0.98 -4.05 -6.18
C ASN A 172 -0.26 -5.10 -5.33
N ASP A 173 1.06 -5.00 -5.19
CA ASP A 173 1.88 -6.03 -4.53
C ASP A 173 1.49 -6.23 -3.05
N VAL A 174 1.13 -5.14 -2.35
CA VAL A 174 0.77 -5.14 -0.92
C VAL A 174 -0.58 -5.80 -0.59
N VAL A 175 -1.37 -6.14 -1.60
CA VAL A 175 -2.64 -6.88 -1.47
C VAL A 175 -2.61 -8.17 -2.29
N ASN A 176 -1.44 -8.61 -2.76
CA ASN A 176 -1.32 -9.74 -3.68
C ASN A 176 -1.29 -11.09 -2.91
N PRO A 177 -2.33 -11.94 -3.02
CA PRO A 177 -2.42 -13.20 -2.27
C PRO A 177 -1.31 -14.19 -2.61
N SER A 178 -0.62 -14.04 -3.75
CA SER A 178 0.54 -14.87 -4.10
C SER A 178 1.65 -14.82 -3.04
N ALA A 179 1.75 -13.74 -2.26
CA ALA A 179 2.68 -13.68 -1.14
C ALA A 179 2.40 -14.74 -0.05
N ARG A 180 1.14 -15.12 0.12
CA ARG A 180 0.67 -16.12 1.10
C ARG A 180 0.56 -17.52 0.47
N ASP A 181 -0.02 -17.59 -0.72
CA ASP A 181 -0.55 -18.83 -1.29
C ASP A 181 0.42 -19.54 -2.25
N ASP A 182 1.40 -18.82 -2.82
CA ASP A 182 2.28 -19.33 -3.87
C ASP A 182 3.77 -19.31 -3.47
N PRO A 183 4.33 -20.46 -3.03
CA PRO A 183 5.76 -20.57 -2.69
C PRO A 183 6.73 -20.25 -3.83
N SER A 184 6.28 -20.27 -5.09
CA SER A 184 7.09 -19.93 -6.26
C SER A 184 7.11 -18.42 -6.55
N SER A 185 6.25 -17.64 -5.90
CA SER A 185 6.14 -16.21 -6.11
C SER A 185 7.38 -15.45 -5.61
N PRO A 186 7.88 -14.45 -6.35
CA PRO A 186 8.97 -13.57 -5.90
C PRO A 186 8.67 -12.80 -4.61
N ILE A 187 7.38 -12.68 -4.25
CA ILE A 187 6.91 -12.00 -3.04
C ILE A 187 6.46 -12.98 -1.95
N TYR A 188 6.74 -14.28 -2.10
CA TYR A 188 6.34 -15.27 -1.11
C TYR A 188 6.89 -14.95 0.29
N GLY A 189 6.00 -15.05 1.29
CA GLY A 189 6.25 -14.72 2.69
C GLY A 189 6.28 -13.22 3.01
N MET A 190 6.10 -12.33 2.02
CA MET A 190 5.88 -10.90 2.29
C MET A 190 4.56 -10.75 3.06
N PRO A 191 4.54 -10.07 4.23
CA PRO A 191 3.28 -9.65 4.84
C PRO A 191 2.48 -8.88 3.81
N ILE A 192 1.17 -9.13 3.73
CA ILE A 192 0.24 -8.44 2.84
C ILE A 192 -1.01 -8.09 3.63
N LEU A 193 -1.75 -7.11 3.15
CA LEU A 193 -3.12 -6.90 3.63
C LEU A 193 -4.02 -7.95 2.98
N ASN A 194 -4.70 -8.76 3.81
CA ASN A 194 -5.56 -9.86 3.37
C ASN A 194 -6.91 -9.36 2.86
N ALA A 195 -6.87 -8.43 1.89
CA ALA A 195 -8.05 -7.78 1.32
C ALA A 195 -9.06 -8.78 0.75
N ASP A 196 -8.56 -9.93 0.28
CA ASP A 196 -9.37 -11.03 -0.25
C ASP A 196 -10.32 -11.66 0.77
N HIS A 197 -10.11 -11.45 2.07
CA HIS A 197 -10.99 -11.94 3.13
C HIS A 197 -12.23 -11.05 3.35
N ALA A 198 -12.27 -9.84 2.79
CA ALA A 198 -13.44 -8.98 2.89
C ALA A 198 -14.60 -9.46 2.01
N ARG A 199 -15.81 -9.05 2.37
CA ARG A 199 -17.03 -9.45 1.66
C ARG A 199 -17.06 -8.96 0.22
N ARG A 200 -16.62 -7.72 -0.03
CA ARG A 200 -16.43 -7.15 -1.36
C ARG A 200 -15.09 -6.41 -1.43
N VAL A 201 -14.39 -6.58 -2.54
CA VAL A 201 -13.14 -5.85 -2.82
C VAL A 201 -13.34 -5.06 -4.10
N ILE A 202 -13.00 -3.77 -4.08
CA ILE A 202 -13.05 -2.88 -5.24
C ILE A 202 -11.63 -2.37 -5.47
N VAL A 203 -11.05 -2.68 -6.62
CA VAL A 203 -9.70 -2.28 -6.98
C VAL A 203 -9.76 -1.18 -8.03
N VAL A 204 -9.22 -0.02 -7.67
CA VAL A 204 -9.12 1.15 -8.56
C VAL A 204 -7.71 1.23 -9.13
N LYS A 205 -7.59 1.03 -10.45
CA LYS A 205 -6.32 1.16 -11.19
C LYS A 205 -6.58 1.40 -12.68
N ARG A 206 -5.63 1.99 -13.40
CA ARG A 206 -5.79 2.34 -14.83
C ARG A 206 -5.83 1.15 -15.79
N SER A 207 -5.25 0.01 -15.44
CA SER A 207 -5.10 -1.15 -16.31
C SER A 207 -4.76 -2.40 -15.50
N LEU A 208 -4.69 -3.59 -16.11
CA LEU A 208 -4.19 -4.81 -15.47
C LEU A 208 -2.65 -4.88 -15.35
N SER A 209 -1.93 -3.79 -15.59
CA SER A 209 -0.46 -3.77 -15.49
C SER A 209 0.05 -4.21 -14.10
N PRO A 210 1.19 -4.92 -14.04
CA PRO A 210 1.77 -5.41 -12.80
C PRO A 210 2.31 -4.27 -11.92
N GLY A 211 2.57 -4.60 -10.65
CA GLY A 211 3.15 -3.68 -9.68
C GLY A 211 4.67 -3.60 -9.79
N PHE A 212 5.34 -3.31 -8.66
CA PHE A 212 6.80 -3.22 -8.62
C PHE A 212 7.45 -4.60 -8.78
N ALA A 213 6.83 -5.64 -8.24
CA ALA A 213 7.31 -7.02 -8.35
C ALA A 213 7.21 -7.61 -9.78
N GLY A 214 6.50 -6.95 -10.71
CA GLY A 214 6.38 -7.40 -12.09
C GLY A 214 5.53 -8.67 -12.29
N ILE A 215 4.77 -9.06 -11.27
CA ILE A 215 3.91 -10.25 -11.30
C ILE A 215 2.42 -9.88 -11.42
N ASP A 216 1.65 -10.83 -11.92
CA ASP A 216 0.19 -10.75 -11.93
C ASP A 216 -0.38 -10.91 -10.50
N ASN A 217 -1.62 -10.48 -10.28
CA ASN A 217 -2.26 -10.50 -8.96
C ASN A 217 -3.56 -11.31 -8.98
N PRO A 218 -3.57 -12.51 -8.35
CA PRO A 218 -4.76 -13.35 -8.26
C PRO A 218 -5.99 -12.67 -7.66
N LEU A 219 -5.83 -11.64 -6.82
CA LEU A 219 -6.94 -10.89 -6.23
C LEU A 219 -7.89 -10.33 -7.29
N PHE A 220 -7.36 -9.88 -8.43
CA PHE A 220 -8.14 -9.22 -9.48
C PHE A 220 -9.15 -10.15 -10.17
N TYR A 221 -8.97 -11.47 -10.00
CA TYR A 221 -9.78 -12.50 -10.63
C TYR A 221 -10.71 -13.20 -9.64
N LYS A 222 -10.70 -12.83 -8.35
CA LYS A 222 -11.61 -13.42 -7.35
C LYS A 222 -13.04 -12.93 -7.56
N GLU A 223 -14.01 -13.79 -7.25
CA GLU A 223 -15.44 -13.50 -7.42
C GLU A 223 -15.91 -12.30 -6.58
N ASN A 224 -15.36 -12.14 -5.38
CA ASN A 224 -15.65 -11.01 -4.49
C ASN A 224 -14.97 -9.69 -4.94
N THR A 225 -14.11 -9.71 -5.96
CA THR A 225 -13.40 -8.53 -6.45
C THR A 225 -14.09 -7.89 -7.65
N LEU A 226 -14.14 -6.55 -7.65
CA LEU A 226 -14.52 -5.69 -8.76
C LEU A 226 -13.33 -4.83 -9.18
N MET A 227 -13.14 -4.69 -10.48
CA MET A 227 -12.12 -3.85 -11.09
C MET A 227 -12.78 -2.58 -11.63
N TYR A 228 -12.39 -1.43 -11.08
CA TYR A 228 -12.79 -0.13 -11.62
C TYR A 228 -11.59 0.53 -12.31
N PHE A 229 -11.66 0.58 -13.64
CA PHE A 229 -10.57 1.04 -14.49
C PHE A 229 -10.58 2.55 -14.70
N ALA A 230 -9.86 3.28 -13.85
CA ALA A 230 -9.73 4.73 -13.93
C ALA A 230 -8.44 5.24 -13.27
N ASP A 231 -8.13 6.52 -13.46
CA ASP A 231 -7.20 7.22 -12.57
C ASP A 231 -7.80 7.29 -11.16
N VAL A 232 -6.98 7.16 -10.12
CA VAL A 232 -7.46 7.08 -8.74
C VAL A 232 -8.22 8.33 -8.32
N LYS A 233 -7.76 9.52 -8.73
CA LYS A 233 -8.43 10.77 -8.38
C LYS A 233 -9.78 10.89 -9.07
N GLN A 234 -9.79 10.64 -10.38
CA GLN A 234 -11.01 10.64 -11.18
C GLN A 234 -12.05 9.65 -10.62
N ALA A 235 -11.62 8.42 -10.32
CA ALA A 235 -12.48 7.40 -9.76
C ALA A 235 -13.15 7.83 -8.46
N LEU A 236 -12.38 8.43 -7.54
CA LEU A 236 -12.89 8.90 -6.25
C LEU A 236 -13.89 10.04 -6.42
N GLU A 237 -13.63 10.98 -7.33
CA GLU A 237 -14.55 12.08 -7.65
C GLU A 237 -15.85 11.57 -8.29
N GLU A 238 -15.77 10.60 -9.21
CA GLU A 238 -16.93 9.97 -9.85
C GLU A 238 -17.76 9.16 -8.83
N ILE A 239 -17.11 8.38 -7.96
CA ILE A 239 -17.77 7.64 -6.87
C ILE A 239 -18.47 8.59 -5.91
N LEU A 240 -17.80 9.69 -5.52
CA LEU A 240 -18.39 10.68 -4.61
C LEU A 240 -19.62 11.35 -5.22
N ALA A 241 -19.57 11.69 -6.50
CA ALA A 241 -20.72 12.24 -7.23
C ALA A 241 -21.88 11.24 -7.27
N ALA A 242 -21.60 9.99 -7.67
CA ALA A 242 -22.60 8.93 -7.72
C ALA A 242 -23.19 8.61 -6.34
N LEU A 243 -22.38 8.66 -5.28
CA LEU A 243 -22.85 8.47 -3.91
C LEU A 243 -23.89 9.53 -3.52
N GLY A 244 -23.77 10.77 -4.00
CA GLY A 244 -24.76 11.82 -3.76
C GLY A 244 -26.13 11.57 -4.41
N GLU A 245 -26.18 10.72 -5.43
CA GLU A 245 -27.41 10.36 -6.16
C GLU A 245 -28.09 9.09 -5.61
N VAL A 246 -27.38 8.31 -4.79
CA VAL A 246 -27.86 7.09 -4.09
C VAL A 246 -28.35 7.44 -2.68
#